data_AF-A0A662VLE3-F1
#
_entry.id   AF-A0A662VLE3-F1
#
_cell.length_a   1.000
_cell.length_b   1.000
_cell.length_c   1.000
_cell.angle_alpha   90.00
_cell.angle_beta   90.00
_cell.angle_gamma   90.00
#
_symmetry.space_group_name_H-M   'P 1'
#
loop_
_entity.id
_entity.type
_entity.pdbx_description
1 polymer ?
#
loop_
_entity_poly.entity_id
_entity_poly.type
_entity_poly.pdbx_seq_one_letter_code
_entity_poly.pdbx_strand_id
1 'polypeptide(L)'
;MIQRRRTALKKGFGKISFFKKSGARLYIPQKLIKDSKFPFKDGEIVKITIKDNSLIVKSVEWWEMIDWDSIPEVFEKLPEEIKQKIKLSSSS
;
A
#
# COMPACT_ATOMS: atom_id res chain seq x y z
N MET A 1 4.65 -16.94 -30.62
CA MET A 1 3.38 -16.96 -29.87
C MET A 1 3.71 -16.79 -28.38
N ILE A 2 3.52 -15.60 -27.80
CA ILE A 2 3.84 -15.36 -26.38
C ILE A 2 2.60 -15.70 -25.55
N GLN A 3 2.59 -16.89 -24.97
CA GLN A 3 1.53 -17.32 -24.05
C GLN A 3 1.65 -16.49 -22.75
N ARG A 4 0.87 -15.42 -22.64
CA ARG A 4 0.67 -14.68 -21.39
C ARG A 4 0.09 -15.64 -20.36
N ARG A 5 0.92 -16.21 -19.48
CA ARG A 5 0.48 -16.98 -18.31
C ARG A 5 -0.35 -16.06 -17.42
N ARG A 6 -1.68 -16.12 -17.55
CA ARG A 6 -2.60 -15.51 -16.57
C ARG A 6 -2.27 -16.13 -15.22
N THR A 7 -1.73 -15.32 -14.31
CA THR A 7 -1.43 -15.78 -12.95
C THR A 7 -2.77 -16.09 -12.28
N ALA A 8 -2.94 -17.31 -11.77
CA ALA A 8 -4.19 -17.71 -11.15
C ALA A 8 -4.45 -16.88 -9.89
N LEU A 9 -5.62 -16.25 -9.82
CA LEU A 9 -6.06 -15.46 -8.67
C LEU A 9 -6.26 -16.37 -7.45
N LYS A 10 -5.50 -16.16 -6.37
CA LYS A 10 -5.69 -16.85 -5.10
C LYS A 10 -6.75 -16.12 -4.26
N LYS A 11 -7.69 -16.85 -3.67
CA LYS A 11 -8.79 -16.30 -2.86
C LYS A 11 -8.78 -16.86 -1.44
N GLY A 12 -9.25 -16.05 -0.50
CA GLY A 12 -9.49 -16.43 0.90
C GLY A 12 -10.47 -15.46 1.54
N PHE A 13 -11.05 -15.87 2.67
CA PHE A 13 -11.96 -15.04 3.46
C PHE A 13 -11.27 -14.72 4.78
N GLY A 14 -11.17 -13.43 5.08
CA GLY A 14 -10.61 -12.92 6.32
C GLY A 14 -11.70 -12.44 7.27
N LYS A 15 -11.37 -12.34 8.55
CA LYS A 15 -12.22 -11.70 9.55
C LYS A 15 -11.70 -10.28 9.79
N ILE A 16 -12.60 -9.31 9.76
CA ILE A 16 -12.33 -7.96 10.27
C ILE A 16 -12.95 -7.82 11.66
N SER A 17 -12.18 -7.31 12.62
CA SER A 17 -12.63 -7.02 13.97
C SER A 17 -12.37 -5.55 14.28
N PHE A 18 -13.39 -4.84 14.76
CA PHE A 18 -13.29 -3.44 15.16
C PHE A 18 -13.09 -3.31 16.68
N PHE A 19 -12.23 -2.39 17.07
CA PHE A 19 -11.91 -2.08 18.46
C PHE A 19 -12.13 -0.58 18.70
N LYS A 20 -12.97 -0.25 19.69
CA LYS A 20 -13.42 1.14 19.92
C LYS A 20 -12.29 2.16 20.16
N LYS A 21 -11.11 1.72 20.62
CA LYS A 21 -9.99 2.61 20.98
C LYS A 21 -8.81 2.60 20.02
N SER A 22 -8.69 1.59 19.15
CA SER A 22 -7.43 1.32 18.42
C SER A 22 -7.64 0.95 16.94
N GLY A 23 -8.84 1.18 16.38
CA GLY A 23 -9.12 0.92 14.97
C GLY A 23 -9.58 -0.53 14.69
N ALA A 24 -9.13 -1.12 13.59
CA ALA A 24 -9.55 -2.44 13.13
C ALA A 24 -8.37 -3.38 12.88
N ARG A 25 -8.60 -4.69 13.02
CA ARG A 25 -7.66 -5.75 12.61
C ARG A 25 -8.28 -6.59 11.50
N LEU A 26 -7.57 -6.75 10.39
CA LEU A 26 -7.93 -7.65 9.30
C LEU A 26 -7.05 -8.90 9.36
N TYR A 27 -7.66 -10.06 9.62
CA TYR A 27 -6.97 -11.33 9.61
C TYR A 27 -6.87 -11.87 8.17
N ILE A 28 -5.65 -11.98 7.65
CA ILE A 28 -5.38 -12.60 6.35
C ILE A 28 -5.10 -14.10 6.57
N PRO A 29 -5.81 -15.01 5.88
CA PRO A 29 -5.57 -16.44 6.01
C PRO A 29 -4.12 -16.84 5.70
N GLN A 30 -3.55 -17.73 6.52
CA GLN A 30 -2.16 -18.20 6.38
C GLN A 30 -1.84 -18.75 4.98
N LYS A 31 -2.81 -19.37 4.30
CA LYS A 31 -2.64 -19.87 2.92
C LYS A 31 -2.32 -18.79 1.89
N LEU A 32 -2.74 -17.53 2.13
CA LEU A 32 -2.41 -16.40 1.28
C LEU A 32 -1.03 -15.84 1.64
N ILE A 33 -0.68 -15.82 2.93
CA ILE A 33 0.62 -15.35 3.42
C ILE A 33 1.77 -16.27 2.96
N LYS A 34 1.52 -17.58 2.87
CA LYS A 34 2.49 -18.56 2.37
C LYS A 34 2.77 -18.46 0.87
N ASP A 35 2.01 -17.66 0.13
CA ASP A 35 2.26 -17.47 -1.31
C ASP A 35 3.56 -16.67 -1.49
N SER A 36 4.46 -17.15 -2.35
CA SER A 36 5.74 -16.48 -2.61
C SER A 36 5.59 -15.11 -3.28
N LYS A 37 4.39 -14.80 -3.80
CA LYS A 37 4.03 -13.50 -4.37
C LYS A 37 3.23 -12.63 -3.40
N PHE A 38 3.09 -13.03 -2.13
CA PHE A 38 2.49 -12.17 -1.13
C PHE A 38 3.33 -10.88 -1.02
N PRO A 39 2.72 -9.68 -1.18
CA PRO A 39 3.48 -8.48 -1.50
C PRO A 39 4.11 -7.79 -0.28
N PHE A 40 3.87 -8.29 0.94
CA PHE A 40 4.29 -7.63 2.18
C PHE A 40 5.14 -8.55 3.04
N LYS A 41 6.06 -7.96 3.79
CA LYS A 41 6.82 -8.61 4.86
C LYS A 41 6.17 -8.37 6.21
N ASP A 42 6.53 -9.21 7.18
CA ASP A 42 6.13 -8.98 8.57
C ASP A 42 6.71 -7.66 9.08
N GLY A 43 5.89 -6.87 9.78
CA GLY A 43 6.24 -5.53 10.28
C GLY A 43 6.34 -4.41 9.23
N GLU A 44 6.04 -4.68 7.96
CA GLU A 44 6.07 -3.66 6.90
C GLU A 44 4.94 -2.63 7.07
N ILE A 45 5.27 -1.35 6.91
CA ILE A 45 4.27 -0.27 6.87
C ILE A 45 3.60 -0.29 5.49
N VAL A 46 2.27 -0.29 5.47
CA VAL A 46 1.48 -0.36 4.23
C VAL A 46 0.52 0.83 4.13
N LYS A 47 0.26 1.27 2.91
CA LYS A 47 -0.76 2.27 2.59
C LYS A 47 -2.11 1.59 2.45
N ILE A 48 -3.10 2.07 3.21
CA ILE A 48 -4.49 1.59 3.12
C ILE A 48 -5.33 2.71 2.53
N THR A 49 -6.05 2.42 1.45
CA THR A 49 -7.00 3.35 0.83
C THR A 49 -8.37 2.70 0.68
N ILE A 50 -9.42 3.54 0.70
CA ILE A 50 -10.79 3.13 0.43
C ILE A 50 -11.20 3.75 -0.90
N LYS A 51 -11.59 2.92 -1.86
CA LYS A 51 -12.08 3.35 -3.17
C LYS A 51 -13.09 2.34 -3.69
N ASP A 52 -14.19 2.80 -4.28
CA ASP A 52 -15.21 1.94 -4.93
C ASP A 52 -15.68 0.78 -4.04
N ASN A 53 -16.05 1.09 -2.79
CA ASN A 53 -16.47 0.13 -1.76
C ASN A 53 -15.44 -1.00 -1.51
N SER A 54 -14.16 -0.74 -1.80
CA SER A 54 -13.06 -1.67 -1.67
C SER A 54 -11.98 -1.09 -0.78
N LEU A 55 -11.41 -1.93 0.08
CA LEU A 55 -10.20 -1.61 0.83
C LEU A 55 -9.00 -2.12 0.04
N ILE A 56 -8.10 -1.21 -0.32
CA ILE A 56 -6.91 -1.48 -1.12
C ILE A 56 -5.70 -1.31 -0.21
N VAL A 57 -4.86 -2.34 -0.14
CA VAL A 57 -3.59 -2.31 0.59
C VAL A 57 -2.45 -2.34 -0.42
N LYS A 58 -1.52 -1.38 -0.32
CA LYS A 58 -0.34 -1.27 -1.18
C LYS A 58 0.90 -1.05 -0.33
N SER A 59 2.07 -1.39 -0.87
CA SER A 59 3.33 -0.92 -0.30
C SER A 59 3.35 0.60 -0.37
N VAL A 60 3.90 1.22 0.66
CA VAL A 60 4.04 2.66 0.73
C VAL A 60 5.44 3.04 0.26
N GLU A 61 5.53 4.10 -0.55
CA GLU A 61 6.84 4.68 -0.84
C GLU A 61 7.24 5.62 0.30
N TRP A 62 8.54 5.67 0.63
CA TRP A 62 9.04 6.46 1.77
C TRP A 62 8.65 7.93 1.71
N TRP A 63 8.59 8.51 0.50
CA TRP A 63 8.25 9.92 0.29
C TRP A 63 6.76 10.20 0.46
N GLU A 64 5.88 9.19 0.39
CA GLU A 64 4.45 9.34 0.69
C GLU A 64 4.19 9.49 2.20
N MET A 65 5.16 9.12 3.04
CA MET A 65 5.04 9.18 4.49
C MET A 65 5.50 10.52 5.08
N ILE A 66 5.99 11.43 4.24
CA ILE A 66 6.59 12.69 4.65
C ILE A 66 5.63 13.83 4.38
N ASP A 67 5.43 14.69 5.39
CA ASP A 67 4.72 15.95 5.26
C ASP A 67 5.65 17.01 4.64
N TRP A 68 5.69 17.06 3.32
CA TRP A 68 6.59 17.94 2.58
C TRP A 68 6.32 19.43 2.80
N ASP A 69 5.09 19.81 3.16
CA ASP A 69 4.74 21.20 3.46
C ASP A 69 5.43 21.70 4.73
N SER A 70 5.79 20.78 5.63
CA SER A 70 6.52 21.10 6.87
C SER A 70 8.03 21.29 6.67
N ILE A 71 8.59 20.86 5.52
CA ILE A 71 10.05 20.85 5.25
C ILE A 71 10.39 21.21 3.78
N PRO A 72 10.03 22.40 3.30
CA PRO A 72 10.19 22.80 1.89
C PRO A 72 11.65 22.76 1.40
N GLU A 73 12.62 23.07 2.27
CA GLU A 73 14.04 23.08 1.93
C GLU A 73 14.61 21.69 1.61
N VAL A 74 14.00 20.64 2.15
CA VAL A 74 14.37 19.25 1.84
C VAL A 74 13.74 18.83 0.52
N PHE A 75 12.49 19.22 0.29
CA PHE A 75 11.78 18.97 -0.97
C PHE A 75 12.55 19.53 -2.17
N GLU A 76 13.09 20.76 -2.07
CA GLU A 76 13.89 21.39 -3.13
C GLU A 76 15.16 20.61 -3.50
N LYS A 77 15.72 19.82 -2.58
CA LYS A 77 16.93 19.02 -2.79
C LYS A 77 16.65 17.65 -3.39
N LEU A 78 15.37 17.25 -3.52
CA LEU A 78 15.02 15.96 -4.08
C LEU A 78 15.32 15.88 -5.59
N PRO A 79 15.60 14.66 -6.10
CA PRO A 79 15.61 14.41 -7.53
C PRO A 79 14.28 14.79 -8.19
N GLU A 80 14.34 15.34 -9.40
CA GLU A 80 13.15 15.84 -10.11
C GLU A 80 12.10 14.76 -10.33
N GLU A 81 12.51 13.51 -10.55
CA GLU A 81 11.60 12.37 -10.67
C GLU A 81 10.71 12.18 -9.43
N ILE A 82 11.29 12.32 -8.23
CA ILE A 82 10.55 12.17 -6.97
C ILE A 82 9.63 13.37 -6.74
N LYS A 83 10.09 14.59 -7.04
CA LYS A 83 9.26 15.80 -6.99
C LYS A 83 8.03 15.69 -7.89
N GLN A 84 8.20 15.15 -9.10
CA GLN A 84 7.09 14.92 -10.02
C GLN A 84 6.10 13.89 -9.47
N LYS A 85 6.59 12.78 -8.90
CA LYS A 85 5.74 11.76 -8.25
C LYS A 85 4.92 12.34 -7.09
N ILE A 86 5.53 13.16 -6.24
CA ILE A 86 4.86 13.85 -5.12
C ILE A 86 3.76 14.78 -5.66
N LYS A 87 4.07 15.66 -6.62
CA LYS A 87 3.07 16.59 -7.18
C LYS A 87 1.86 15.89 -7.79
N LEU A 88 2.09 14.76 -8.47
CA LEU A 88 1.02 13.95 -9.07
C LEU A 88 0.15 13.27 -8.00
N SER A 89 0.75 12.81 -6.90
CA SER A 89 0.01 12.16 -5.81
C SER A 89 -0.82 13.13 -4.98
N SER A 90 -0.39 14.39 -4.84
CA SER A 90 -1.14 15.45 -4.14
C SER A 90 -2.38 15.93 -4.89
N SER A 91 -2.49 15.64 -6.19
CA SER A 91 -3.57 16.14 -7.07
C SER A 91 -4.73 15.13 -7.25
N SER A 92 -4.72 14.00 -6.53
CA SER A 92 -5.67 12.88 -6.66
C SER A 92 -6.52 12.69 -5.40
#